data_AF-A0A7S1S635-F1
#
_entry.id   AF-A0A7S1S635-F1
#
_cell.length_a   1.000
_cell.length_b   1.000
_cell.length_c   1.000
_cell.angle_alpha   90.00
_cell.angle_beta   90.00
_cell.angle_gamma   90.00
#
_symmetry.space_group_name_H-M   'P 1'
#
loop_
_entity.id
_entity.type
_entity.pdbx_description
1 polymer ?
#
loop_
_entity_poly.entity_id
_entity_poly.type
_entity_poly.pdbx_seq_one_letter_code
_entity_poly.pdbx_strand_id
1 'polypeptide(L)'
;LGGLGPDATSGSMIRYGSVCTVNGRTVDLVIEDVGGYASTAPEANGQSTCGPYGSISVQFGTMAALKARFLDAETNAATSVNDFFFTVFDVDLHGDHAEKV
;
A
#
# COMPACT_ATOMS: atom_id res chain seq x y z
N LEU A 1 -4.01 0.41 6.29
CA LEU A 1 -5.17 0.72 5.43
C LEU A 1 -6.38 -0.02 5.96
N GLY A 2 -7.55 0.63 5.96
CA GLY A 2 -8.80 0.01 6.40
C GLY A 2 -8.91 -0.26 7.92
N GLY A 3 -8.04 0.33 8.74
CA GLY A 3 -8.10 0.18 10.21
C GLY A 3 -7.67 -1.19 10.76
N LEU A 4 -7.13 -2.07 9.92
CA LEU A 4 -6.72 -3.43 10.31
C LEU A 4 -5.25 -3.55 10.76
N GLY A 5 -4.55 -2.41 10.89
CA GLY A 5 -3.18 -2.40 11.38
C GLY A 5 -3.10 -2.73 12.88
N PRO A 6 -1.96 -3.23 13.37
CA PRO A 6 -1.75 -3.51 14.80
C PRO A 6 -1.77 -2.24 15.67
N ASP A 7 -1.55 -1.08 15.06
CA ASP A 7 -1.65 0.23 15.71
C ASP A 7 -2.90 0.96 15.21
N ALA A 8 -3.94 0.98 16.05
CA ALA A 8 -5.19 1.67 15.78
C ALA A 8 -5.13 3.19 16.04
N THR A 9 -4.03 3.69 16.59
CA THR A 9 -3.84 5.11 16.95
C THR A 9 -3.03 5.90 15.92
N SER A 10 -2.27 5.20 15.08
CA SER A 10 -1.56 5.78 13.94
C SER A 10 -2.45 5.89 12.69
N GLY A 11 -2.06 6.73 11.75
CA GLY A 11 -2.74 6.90 10.47
C GLY A 11 -2.94 5.58 9.71
N SER A 12 -3.95 5.53 8.83
CA SER A 12 -4.30 4.35 8.05
C SER A 12 -3.24 4.03 6.99
N MET A 13 -2.28 3.17 7.33
CA MET A 13 -1.15 2.83 6.45
C MET A 13 -0.88 1.32 6.35
N ILE A 14 -0.11 0.91 5.36
CA ILE A 14 0.52 -0.41 5.24
C ILE A 14 2.03 -0.18 5.23
N ARG A 15 2.75 -1.00 5.99
CA ARG A 15 4.22 -1.03 5.99
C ARG A 15 4.69 -2.35 5.39
N TYR A 16 5.36 -2.27 4.25
CA TYR A 16 6.10 -3.37 3.65
C TYR A 16 7.55 -3.30 4.17
N GLY A 17 7.94 -4.29 4.97
CA GLY A 17 9.26 -4.35 5.58
C GLY A 17 10.35 -4.84 4.62
N SER A 18 11.57 -4.36 4.82
CA SER A 18 12.80 -4.84 4.17
C SER A 18 12.71 -4.88 2.64
N VAL A 19 12.16 -3.83 2.02
CA VAL A 19 11.98 -3.76 0.57
C VAL A 19 13.31 -3.60 -0.18
N CYS A 20 14.32 -3.01 0.47
CA CYS A 20 15.69 -2.94 -0.04
C CYS A 20 16.71 -2.62 1.06
N THR A 21 17.98 -2.53 0.67
CA THR A 21 19.07 -2.07 1.52
C THR A 21 19.78 -0.90 0.84
N VAL A 22 19.98 0.20 1.56
CA VAL A 22 20.70 1.39 1.07
C VAL A 22 21.83 1.70 2.04
N ASN A 23 23.08 1.71 1.56
CA ASN A 23 24.27 1.98 2.37
C ASN A 23 24.35 1.11 3.65
N GLY A 24 23.98 -0.17 3.55
CA GLY A 24 23.98 -1.11 4.67
C GLY A 24 22.81 -0.96 5.64
N ARG A 25 21.85 -0.07 5.39
CA ARG A 25 20.64 0.09 6.20
C ARG A 25 19.43 -0.52 5.51
N THR A 26 18.62 -1.26 6.27
CA THR A 26 17.34 -1.81 5.79
C THR A 26 16.33 -0.69 5.61
N VAL A 27 15.62 -0.73 4.48
CA VAL A 27 14.61 0.26 4.11
C VAL A 27 13.27 -0.42 3.97
N ASP A 28 12.24 0.22 4.54
CA ASP A 28 10.84 -0.18 4.45
C ASP A 28 10.09 0.76 3.50
N LEU A 29 9.01 0.26 2.90
CA LEU A 29 8.04 1.06 2.14
C LEU A 29 6.77 1.23 2.96
N VAL A 30 6.37 2.46 3.20
CA VAL A 30 5.08 2.80 3.81
C VAL A 30 4.16 3.37 2.74
N ILE A 31 2.97 2.80 2.63
CA ILE A 31 1.86 3.34 1.84
C ILE A 31 0.78 3.83 2.80
N GLU A 32 0.46 5.11 2.73
CA GLU A 32 -0.46 5.79 3.63
C GLU A 32 -1.64 6.37 2.86
N ASP A 33 -2.85 6.19 3.39
CA ASP A 33 -4.02 6.94 2.94
C ASP A 33 -3.94 8.38 3.43
N VAL A 34 -3.94 9.32 2.48
CA VAL A 34 -3.97 10.76 2.77
C VAL A 34 -5.31 11.40 2.39
N GLY A 35 -6.30 10.61 1.97
CA GLY A 35 -7.67 11.04 1.76
C GLY A 35 -8.47 10.16 0.80
N GLY A 36 -9.76 10.00 1.09
CA GLY A 36 -10.75 9.41 0.17
C GLY A 36 -10.75 7.89 0.07
N TYR A 37 -9.83 7.19 0.75
CA TYR A 37 -9.79 5.73 0.72
C TYR A 37 -11.05 5.10 1.36
N ALA A 38 -11.70 4.23 0.60
CA ALA A 38 -12.77 3.36 1.04
C ALA A 38 -12.57 1.97 0.44
N SER A 39 -13.02 0.93 1.14
CA SER A 39 -12.91 -0.46 0.68
C SER A 39 -14.05 -1.30 1.26
N THR A 40 -14.55 -2.23 0.45
CA THR A 40 -15.51 -3.25 0.87
C THR A 40 -14.84 -4.53 1.36
N ALA A 41 -13.53 -4.67 1.18
CA ALA A 41 -12.73 -5.82 1.58
C ALA A 41 -11.35 -5.37 2.12
N PRO A 42 -11.32 -4.57 3.20
CA PRO A 42 -10.06 -4.06 3.76
C PRO A 42 -9.10 -5.16 4.22
N GLU A 43 -9.60 -6.36 4.50
CA GLU A 43 -8.83 -7.57 4.84
C GLU A 43 -7.99 -8.12 3.68
N ALA A 44 -8.30 -7.74 2.44
CA ALA A 44 -7.51 -8.10 1.26
C ALA A 44 -6.30 -7.17 1.03
N ASN A 45 -6.11 -6.16 1.90
CA ASN A 45 -4.96 -5.28 1.86
C ASN A 45 -3.69 -5.95 2.41
N GLY A 46 -2.53 -5.46 1.99
CA GLY A 46 -1.24 -5.93 2.48
C GLY A 46 -0.60 -6.88 1.48
N GLN A 47 -0.49 -8.16 1.81
CA GLN A 47 0.09 -9.17 0.92
C GLN A 47 -1.00 -9.87 0.11
N SER A 48 -0.85 -9.92 -1.21
CA SER A 48 -1.74 -10.65 -2.10
C SER A 48 -1.68 -12.16 -1.85
N THR A 49 -2.81 -12.84 -2.06
CA THR A 49 -2.87 -14.32 -2.11
C THR A 49 -2.39 -14.87 -3.45
N CYS A 50 -2.27 -14.00 -4.48
CA CYS A 50 -1.90 -14.35 -5.85
C CYS A 50 -0.43 -14.02 -6.17
N GLY A 51 0.48 -14.28 -5.23
CA GLY A 51 1.92 -14.11 -5.41
C GLY A 51 2.54 -13.01 -4.53
N PRO A 52 3.81 -12.64 -4.78
CA PRO A 52 4.59 -11.79 -3.89
C PRO A 52 4.32 -10.30 -4.12
N TYR A 53 3.05 -9.91 -4.15
CA TYR A 53 2.64 -8.53 -4.42
C TYR A 53 1.99 -7.85 -3.23
N GLY A 54 2.16 -6.54 -3.17
CA GLY A 54 1.30 -5.68 -2.37
C GLY A 54 -0.11 -5.60 -2.98
N SER A 55 -1.14 -5.58 -2.14
CA SER A 55 -2.53 -5.42 -2.53
C SER A 55 -3.17 -4.26 -1.77
N ILE A 56 -3.94 -3.45 -2.49
CA ILE A 56 -4.77 -2.37 -1.94
C ILE A 56 -6.15 -2.46 -2.58
N SER A 57 -7.15 -2.86 -1.80
CA SER A 57 -8.55 -2.90 -2.23
C SER A 57 -9.15 -1.51 -2.19
N VAL A 58 -9.61 -1.01 -3.34
CA VAL A 58 -10.30 0.29 -3.45
C VAL A 58 -11.75 0.06 -3.85
N GLN A 59 -12.68 0.70 -3.14
CA GLN A 59 -14.12 0.59 -3.42
C GLN A 59 -14.45 1.23 -4.77
N PHE A 60 -15.24 0.53 -5.58
CA PHE A 60 -15.74 1.03 -6.86
C PHE A 60 -16.43 2.39 -6.74
N GLY A 61 -16.18 3.27 -7.70
CA GLY A 61 -16.76 4.61 -7.75
C GLY A 61 -16.16 5.60 -6.76
N THR A 62 -15.10 5.22 -6.04
CA THR A 62 -14.37 6.10 -5.12
C THR A 62 -12.95 6.38 -5.61
N MET A 63 -12.28 7.34 -4.98
CA MET A 63 -10.90 7.72 -5.29
C MET A 63 -10.09 7.71 -4.00
N ALA A 64 -8.97 6.99 -4.00
CA ALA A 64 -8.01 6.99 -2.91
C ALA A 64 -6.79 7.84 -3.28
N ALA A 65 -6.42 8.79 -2.42
CA ALA A 65 -5.15 9.49 -2.50
C ALA A 65 -4.15 8.77 -1.58
N LEU A 66 -3.10 8.19 -2.18
CA LEU A 66 -2.10 7.40 -1.46
C LEU A 66 -0.74 8.08 -1.52
N LYS A 67 0.00 8.04 -0.41
CA LYS A 67 1.38 8.51 -0.32
C LYS A 67 2.32 7.35 -0.03
N ALA A 68 3.28 7.14 -0.93
CA ALA A 68 4.38 6.19 -0.75
C ALA A 68 5.61 6.88 -0.15
N ARG A 69 6.25 6.27 0.86
CA ARG A 69 7.46 6.78 1.51
C ARG A 69 8.43 5.64 1.84
N PHE A 70 9.71 5.85 1.56
CA PHE A 70 10.77 4.99 2.06
C PHE A 70 11.20 5.44 3.45
N LEU A 71 11.27 4.51 4.40
CA LEU A 71 11.72 4.76 5.76
C LEU A 71 12.92 3.85 6.09
N ASP A 72 13.88 4.37 6.84
CA ASP A 72 14.85 3.54 7.52
C ASP A 72 14.15 2.63 8.54
N ALA A 73 14.38 1.32 8.44
CA ALA A 73 13.61 0.33 9.19
C ALA A 73 13.83 0.41 10.71
N GLU A 74 15.01 0.83 11.15
CA GLU A 74 15.37 0.91 12.57
C GLU A 74 14.90 2.22 13.20
N THR A 75 15.08 3.34 12.50
CA THR A 75 14.85 4.68 13.05
C THR A 75 13.49 5.28 12.67
N ASN A 76 12.79 4.70 11.69
CA ASN A 76 11.58 5.26 11.07
C ASN A 76 11.78 6.63 10.40
N ALA A 77 13.02 7.07 10.21
CA ALA A 77 13.32 8.32 9.52
C ALA A 77 13.07 8.18 8.01
N ALA A 78 12.55 9.23 7.38
CA ALA A 78 12.40 9.25 5.92
C ALA A 78 13.77 9.12 5.24
N THR A 79 13.88 8.24 4.25
CA THR A 79 15.11 7.99 3.51
C THR A 79 14.86 8.08 2.01
N SER A 80 15.92 8.31 1.23
CA SER A 80 15.85 8.38 -0.23
C SER A 80 16.45 7.12 -0.85
N VAL A 81 15.73 6.56 -1.81
CA VAL A 81 16.22 5.53 -2.71
C VAL A 81 16.40 6.22 -4.06
N ASN A 82 17.64 6.30 -4.56
CA ASN A 82 17.96 7.12 -5.74
C ASN A 82 17.21 6.65 -7.00
N ASP A 83 17.19 5.33 -7.21
CA ASP A 83 16.56 4.71 -8.37
C ASP A 83 15.70 3.53 -7.91
N PHE A 84 14.46 3.48 -8.35
CA PHE A 84 13.55 2.37 -8.09
C PHE A 84 12.53 2.22 -9.22
N PHE A 85 12.06 0.99 -9.39
CA PHE A 85 10.88 0.71 -10.21
C PHE A 85 9.66 0.63 -9.31
N PHE A 86 8.57 1.25 -9.73
CA PHE A 86 7.28 1.14 -9.07
C PHE A 86 6.24 0.74 -10.12
N THR A 87 5.69 -0.46 -9.95
CA THR A 87 4.73 -1.03 -10.89
C THR A 87 3.39 -1.14 -10.20
N VAL A 88 2.35 -0.67 -10.87
CA VAL A 88 0.95 -0.90 -10.50
C VAL A 88 0.36 -1.82 -11.57
N PHE A 89 -0.31 -2.87 -11.13
CA PHE A 89 -0.92 -3.89 -12.00
C PHE A 89 -2.34 -4.19 -11.49
N ASP A 90 -3.13 -4.87 -12.32
CA ASP A 90 -4.50 -5.31 -11.97
C ASP A 90 -5.41 -4.15 -11.54
N VAL A 91 -5.28 -3.01 -12.23
CA VAL A 91 -6.17 -1.84 -12.06
C VAL A 91 -7.40 -2.03 -12.94
N ASP A 92 -8.15 -3.07 -12.64
CA ASP A 92 -9.43 -3.34 -13.25
C ASP A 92 -10.48 -3.67 -12.18
N LEU A 93 -11.65 -4.13 -12.61
CA LEU A 93 -12.75 -4.46 -11.72
C LEU A 93 -12.74 -5.96 -11.46
N HIS A 94 -12.46 -6.35 -10.22
CA HIS A 94 -12.65 -7.73 -9.76
C HIS A 94 -14.16 -8.02 -9.57
N GLY A 95 -14.79 -8.64 -10.58
CA GLY A 95 -16.18 -9.15 -10.51
C GLY A 95 -16.91 -9.13 -11.86
N ASP A 96 -18.00 -9.89 -11.98
CA ASP A 96 -18.95 -9.85 -13.12
C ASP A 96 -19.73 -8.53 -13.11
N HIS A 97 -19.04 -7.41 -13.36
CA HIS A 97 -19.68 -6.13 -13.63
C HIS A 97 -19.77 -5.97 -15.13
N ALA A 98 -20.88 -6.46 -15.70
CA ALA A 98 -21.27 -6.10 -17.06
C ALA A 98 -21.32 -4.56 -17.13
N GLU A 99 -20.53 -4.00 -18.04
CA GLU A 99 -20.60 -2.59 -18.41
C GLU A 99 -22.05 -2.26 -18.74
N LYS A 100 -22.69 -1.43 -17.92
CA LYS A 100 -24.01 -0.89 -18.28
C LYS A 100 -23.78 0.21 -19.30
N VAL A 101 -23.91 -0.17 -20.57
CA VAL A 101 -24.07 0.73 -21.72
C VAL A 101 -25.36 1.52 -21.58
#